data_AF-A0A355GC31-F1
#
_entry.id   AF-A0A355GC31-F1
#
_cell.length_a   1.000
_cell.length_b   1.000
_cell.length_c   1.000
_cell.angle_alpha   90.00
_cell.angle_beta   90.00
_cell.angle_gamma   90.00
#
_symmetry.space_group_name_H-M   'P 1'
#
loop_
_entity.id
_entity.type
_entity.pdbx_description
1 polymer ?
#
loop_
_entity_poly.entity_id
_entity_poly.type
_entity_poly.pdbx_seq_one_letter_code
_entity_poly.pdbx_strand_id
1 'polypeptide(L)'
;MQFSIDAGHDKQISVEFRRNSFTGRTTITINGNEQTLKSPYRLSTHFDLEFTKRWEFFTDPPQQSKVVVEEIRPFWFGGFRPHQYNLYVDDLLVLENCGY
;
A
#
# COMPACT_ATOMS: atom_id res chain seq x y z
N MET A 1 -0.81 9.96 -4.50
CA MET A 1 0.39 9.15 -4.78
C MET A 1 0.07 7.91 -5.63
N GLN A 2 0.98 7.48 -6.52
CA GLN A 2 0.90 6.21 -7.24
C GLN A 2 2.30 5.65 -7.46
N PHE A 3 2.47 4.33 -7.34
CA PHE A 3 3.69 3.63 -7.73
C PHE A 3 3.37 2.24 -8.27
N SER A 4 4.23 1.73 -9.14
CA SER A 4 4.16 0.38 -9.69
C SER A 4 5.54 -0.25 -9.63
N ILE A 5 5.60 -1.50 -9.20
CA ILE A 5 6.85 -2.26 -9.18
C ILE A 5 6.57 -3.69 -9.61
N ASP A 6 7.48 -4.21 -10.42
CA ASP A 6 7.56 -5.62 -10.74
C ASP A 6 8.61 -6.25 -9.83
N ALA A 7 8.17 -7.05 -8.86
CA ALA A 7 9.00 -7.61 -7.81
C ALA A 7 8.86 -9.13 -7.74
N GLY A 8 9.95 -9.82 -7.40
CA GLY A 8 9.97 -11.26 -7.16
C GLY A 8 11.23 -11.91 -7.74
N HIS A 9 11.87 -12.76 -6.94
CA HIS A 9 13.18 -13.33 -7.26
C HIS A 9 13.10 -14.34 -8.42
N ASP A 10 12.08 -15.22 -8.38
CA ASP A 10 11.84 -16.25 -9.39
C ASP A 10 10.68 -15.93 -10.33
N LYS A 11 9.77 -15.02 -9.94
CA LYS A 11 8.57 -14.69 -10.72
C LYS A 11 8.22 -13.22 -10.60
N GLN A 12 7.93 -12.59 -11.72
CA GLN A 12 7.59 -11.18 -11.78
C GLN A 12 6.18 -10.94 -11.25
N ILE A 13 6.05 -10.39 -10.03
CA ILE A 13 4.78 -9.96 -9.43
C ILE A 13 4.63 -8.47 -9.69
N SER A 14 3.58 -8.09 -10.41
CA SER A 14 3.29 -6.68 -10.65
C SER A 14 2.39 -6.14 -9.55
N VAL A 15 2.90 -5.17 -8.79
CA VAL A 15 2.16 -4.49 -7.72
C VAL A 15 2.02 -3.02 -8.09
N GLU A 16 0.78 -2.57 -8.25
CA GLU A 16 0.44 -1.16 -8.40
C GLU A 16 -0.29 -0.68 -7.15
N PHE A 17 0.17 0.41 -6.56
CA PHE A 17 -0.49 1.07 -5.45
C PHE A 17 -0.93 2.46 -5.86
N ARG A 18 -2.16 2.83 -5.51
CA ARG A 18 -2.72 4.15 -5.80
C ARG A 18 -3.45 4.71 -4.59
N ARG A 19 -3.06 5.91 -4.19
CA ARG A 19 -3.73 6.72 -3.18
C ARG A 19 -4.16 8.05 -3.77
N ASN A 20 -5.45 8.33 -3.69
CA ASN A 20 -6.02 9.63 -4.04
C ASN A 20 -6.10 10.51 -2.79
N SER A 21 -5.23 11.51 -2.70
CA SER A 21 -5.13 12.40 -1.53
C SER A 21 -6.35 13.32 -1.36
N PHE A 22 -7.13 13.56 -2.43
CA PHE A 22 -8.35 14.37 -2.37
C PHE A 22 -9.53 13.62 -1.74
N THR A 23 -9.62 12.30 -1.93
CA THR A 23 -10.75 11.48 -1.44
C THR A 23 -10.35 10.53 -0.30
N GLY A 24 -9.06 10.34 -0.05
CA GLY A 24 -8.54 9.30 0.85
C GLY A 24 -8.65 7.88 0.29
N ARG A 25 -9.19 7.70 -0.94
CA ARG A 25 -9.32 6.37 -1.55
C ARG A 25 -7.95 5.77 -1.78
N THR A 26 -7.78 4.53 -1.33
CA THR A 26 -6.55 3.76 -1.52
C THR A 26 -6.90 2.43 -2.16
N THR A 27 -6.24 2.12 -3.27
CA THR A 27 -6.38 0.87 -4.00
C THR A 27 -5.01 0.24 -4.22
N ILE A 28 -4.99 -1.08 -4.32
CA ILE A 28 -3.82 -1.86 -4.69
C ILE A 28 -4.24 -2.84 -5.78
N THR A 29 -3.38 -3.03 -6.77
CA THR A 29 -3.59 -4.01 -7.84
C THR A 29 -2.41 -4.96 -7.81
N ILE A 30 -2.69 -6.25 -7.63
CA ILE A 30 -1.66 -7.31 -7.61
C ILE A 30 -1.94 -8.23 -8.78
N ASN A 31 -0.99 -8.34 -9.72
CA ASN A 31 -1.14 -9.15 -10.94
C ASN A 31 -2.44 -8.86 -11.72
N GLY A 32 -2.87 -7.60 -11.74
CA GLY A 32 -4.11 -7.16 -12.40
C GLY A 32 -5.39 -7.27 -11.55
N ASN A 33 -5.34 -7.85 -10.35
CA ASN A 33 -6.47 -7.93 -9.44
C ASN A 33 -6.51 -6.71 -8.51
N GLU A 34 -7.43 -5.76 -8.77
CA GLU A 34 -7.59 -4.54 -7.97
C GLU A 34 -8.40 -4.80 -6.69
N GLN A 35 -7.87 -4.37 -5.56
CA GLN A 35 -8.52 -4.36 -4.26
C GLN A 35 -8.55 -2.94 -3.68
N THR A 36 -9.70 -2.56 -3.11
CA THR A 36 -9.85 -1.27 -2.43
C THR A 36 -9.55 -1.40 -0.94
N LEU A 37 -8.52 -0.72 -0.46
CA LEU A 37 -8.04 -0.75 0.92
C LEU A 37 -8.74 0.29 1.79
N LYS A 38 -8.87 1.50 1.26
CA LYS A 38 -9.60 2.60 1.89
C LYS A 38 -10.66 3.11 0.94
N SER A 39 -11.90 3.14 1.42
CA SER A 39 -13.04 3.65 0.69
C SER A 39 -13.40 5.05 1.20
N PRO A 40 -13.66 6.03 0.32
CA PRO A 40 -14.00 7.40 0.73
C PRO A 40 -15.30 7.46 1.55
N TYR A 41 -16.17 6.47 1.43
CA TYR A 41 -17.45 6.38 2.15
C TYR A 41 -17.32 5.81 3.57
N ARG A 42 -16.13 5.32 3.97
CA ARG A 42 -15.89 4.83 5.33
C ARG A 42 -15.34 5.95 6.20
N LEU A 43 -15.94 6.18 7.36
CA LEU A 43 -15.50 7.19 8.33
C LEU A 43 -14.06 6.96 8.79
N SER A 44 -13.62 5.70 8.87
CA SER A 44 -12.24 5.31 9.21
C SER A 44 -11.20 5.70 8.16
N THR A 45 -11.61 6.16 6.97
CA THR A 45 -10.69 6.74 5.98
C THR A 45 -10.31 8.17 6.36
N HIS A 46 -11.19 8.88 7.08
CA HIS A 46 -11.04 10.29 7.46
C HIS A 46 -10.57 10.46 8.91
N PHE A 47 -11.05 9.61 9.82
CA PHE A 47 -10.76 9.66 11.25
C PHE A 47 -10.05 8.39 11.69
N ASP A 48 -8.74 8.45 11.69
CA ASP A 48 -7.91 7.26 11.75
C ASP A 48 -6.68 7.54 12.59
N LEU A 49 -6.68 6.98 13.80
CA LEU A 49 -5.70 7.26 14.84
C LEU A 49 -4.47 6.34 14.75
N GLU A 50 -4.50 5.34 13.87
CA GLU A 50 -3.37 4.43 13.68
C GLU A 50 -2.25 5.13 12.91
N PHE A 51 -1.06 5.21 13.51
CA PHE A 51 0.09 5.80 12.83
C PHE A 51 0.61 4.91 11.70
N THR A 52 0.54 3.60 11.88
CA THR A 52 0.98 2.63 10.89
C THR A 52 -0.20 1.77 10.48
N LYS A 53 -0.51 1.74 9.19
CA LYS A 53 -1.42 0.78 8.60
C LYS A 53 -0.62 -0.27 7.86
N ARG A 54 -0.97 -1.53 8.07
CA ARG A 54 -0.35 -2.66 7.39
C ARG A 54 -1.44 -3.48 6.72
N TRP A 55 -1.28 -3.72 5.43
CA TRP A 55 -2.14 -4.58 4.64
C TRP A 55 -1.34 -5.76 4.12
N GLU A 56 -1.84 -6.97 4.36
CA GLU A 56 -1.21 -8.21 3.91
C GLU A 56 -2.10 -8.88 2.86
N PHE A 57 -1.46 -9.29 1.76
CA PHE A 57 -2.08 -9.96 0.63
C PHE A 57 -1.29 -11.22 0.30
N PHE A 58 -1.96 -12.16 -0.33
CA PHE A 58 -1.36 -13.38 -0.83
C PHE A 58 -1.69 -13.51 -2.32
N THR A 59 -0.70 -13.85 -3.14
CA THR A 59 -0.94 -14.13 -4.56
C THR A 59 -1.63 -15.48 -4.74
N ASP A 60 -2.38 -15.61 -5.83
CA ASP A 60 -3.11 -16.84 -6.17
C ASP A 60 -2.16 -18.02 -6.51
N PRO A 61 -2.64 -19.29 -6.38
CA PRO A 61 -1.87 -20.49 -6.72
C PRO A 61 -1.35 -20.50 -8.17
N PRO A 62 -0.29 -21.28 -8.51
CA PRO A 62 0.26 -22.40 -7.76
C PRO A 62 1.33 -22.05 -6.71
N GLN A 63 1.83 -20.82 -6.67
CA GLN A 63 2.85 -20.40 -5.72
C GLN A 63 2.43 -19.10 -5.05
N GLN A 64 2.19 -19.19 -3.75
CA GLN A 64 1.67 -18.12 -2.92
C GLN A 64 2.83 -17.29 -2.40
N SER A 65 2.92 -16.03 -2.84
CA SER A 65 3.83 -15.02 -2.29
C SER A 65 3.05 -14.08 -1.40
N LYS A 66 3.68 -13.65 -0.30
CA LYS A 66 3.12 -12.69 0.65
C LYS A 66 3.51 -11.28 0.24
N VAL A 67 2.52 -10.44 -0.06
CA VAL A 67 2.73 -9.03 -0.37
C VAL A 67 2.23 -8.20 0.82
N VAL A 68 3.09 -7.36 1.39
CA VAL A 68 2.74 -6.48 2.51
C VAL A 68 2.95 -5.05 2.11
N VAL A 69 1.92 -4.22 2.25
CA VAL A 69 2.03 -2.76 2.13
C VAL A 69 1.89 -2.16 3.51
N GLU A 70 2.86 -1.34 3.90
CA GLU A 70 2.84 -0.57 5.11
C GLU A 70 2.76 0.92 4.78
N GLU A 71 1.77 1.61 5.32
CA GLU A 71 1.64 3.07 5.28
C GLU A 71 1.94 3.63 6.67
N ILE A 72 2.99 4.45 6.76
CA ILE A 72 3.42 5.13 7.98
C ILE A 72 3.05 6.60 7.87
N ARG A 73 2.21 7.07 8.79
CA ARG A 73 1.78 8.46 8.91
C ARG A 73 2.69 9.23 9.86
N PRO A 74 3.05 10.48 9.52
CA PRO A 74 3.87 11.32 10.39
C PRO A 74 3.13 11.72 11.67
N PHE A 75 3.79 11.58 12.83
CA PHE A 75 3.24 11.79 14.17
C PHE A 75 3.03 13.27 14.53
N TRP A 76 3.84 14.20 14.00
CA TRP A 76 3.85 15.63 14.41
C TRP A 76 3.58 16.60 13.25
N PHE A 77 2.77 17.62 13.53
CA PHE A 77 2.42 18.76 12.65
C PHE A 77 1.56 18.46 11.42
N GLY A 78 0.32 17.99 11.66
CA GLY A 78 -0.86 18.45 10.91
C GLY A 78 -0.79 18.35 9.38
N GLY A 79 -0.57 17.16 8.83
CA GLY A 79 -0.89 16.87 7.42
C GLY A 79 0.04 17.47 6.35
N PHE A 80 1.12 18.18 6.72
CA PHE A 80 2.09 18.74 5.77
C PHE A 80 3.33 17.89 5.55
N ARG A 81 3.39 16.69 6.15
CA ARG A 81 4.50 15.75 5.93
C ARG A 81 4.05 14.60 5.03
N PRO A 82 4.91 14.15 4.11
CA PRO A 82 4.60 13.02 3.26
C PRO A 82 4.46 11.75 4.10
N HIS A 83 3.59 10.86 3.66
CA HIS A 83 3.46 9.52 4.21
C HIS A 83 4.60 8.66 3.66
N GLN A 84 5.08 7.71 4.44
CA GLN A 84 6.03 6.70 3.98
C GLN A 84 5.27 5.41 3.65
N TYR A 85 5.62 4.80 2.52
CA TYR A 85 5.04 3.57 2.01
C TYR A 85 6.15 2.55 1.81
N ASN A 86 6.07 1.44 2.53
CA ASN A 86 7.00 0.33 2.41
C ASN A 86 6.25 -0.86 1.79
N LEU A 87 6.80 -1.43 0.71
CA LEU A 87 6.30 -2.65 0.10
C LEU A 87 7.26 -3.79 0.37
N TYR A 88 6.72 -4.87 0.93
CA TYR A 88 7.45 -6.11 1.16
C TYR A 88 6.86 -7.22 0.29
N VAL A 89 7.73 -8.05 -0.27
CA VAL A 89 7.38 -9.29 -0.96
C VAL A 89 8.14 -10.42 -0.28
N ASP A 90 7.44 -11.41 0.24
CA ASP A 90 8.00 -12.53 1.01
C ASP A 90 8.94 -12.03 2.14
N ASP A 91 8.44 -11.01 2.87
CA ASP A 91 9.13 -10.30 3.96
C ASP A 91 10.40 -9.52 3.55
N LEU A 92 10.74 -9.46 2.25
CA LEU A 92 11.82 -8.63 1.72
C LEU A 92 11.29 -7.25 1.32
N LEU A 93 11.92 -6.18 1.81
CA LEU A 93 11.61 -4.80 1.38
C LEU A 93 12.04 -4.62 -0.07
N VAL A 94 11.07 -4.43 -0.97
CA VAL A 94 11.31 -4.27 -2.41
C VAL A 94 11.15 -2.81 -2.86
N LEU A 95 10.38 -2.01 -2.14
CA LEU A 95 10.18 -0.60 -2.43
C LEU A 95 9.96 0.20 -1.15
N GLU A 96 10.66 1.33 -1.06
CA GLU A 96 10.35 2.40 -0.12
C GLU A 96 10.01 3.65 -0.93
N ASN A 97 8.88 4.28 -0.63
CA ASN A 97 8.46 5.50 -1.29
C ASN A 97 7.85 6.49 -0.30
N CYS A 98 8.03 7.78 -0.55
CA CYS A 98 7.56 8.84 0.33
C CYS A 98 6.77 9.89 -0.46
N GLY A 99 5.54 10.20 -0.04
CA GLY A 99 4.71 11.16 -0.76
C GLY A 99 3.37 11.51 -0.12
N TYR A 100 2.68 12.46 -0.74
CA TYR A 100 1.43 13.03 -0.26
C TYR A 100 0.19 12.34 -0.85
#